data_AF-A0A7S1D5E4-F1
#
_entry.id   AF-A0A7S1D5E4-F1
#
_cell.length_a   1.000
_cell.length_b   1.000
_cell.length_c   1.000
_cell.angle_alpha   90.00
_cell.angle_beta   90.00
_cell.angle_gamma   90.00
#
_symmetry.space_group_name_H-M   'P 1'
#
loop_
_entity.id
_entity.type
_entity.pdbx_description
1 polymer ?
#
loop_
_entity_poly.entity_id
_entity_poly.type
_entity_poly.pdbx_seq_one_letter_code
_entity_poly.pdbx_strand_id
1 'polypeptide(L)'
;VEEFLCEESYPLVVKPVESWVSAGVKLCNSYDEAKSHVDYLLTRKTPDGASCQAVLCQEVLRGKEFVVDHVSRDGVHKTVMLWVYDKHAANGSSSVFYGYIPVDSESTEAKLLIPYTRKVLSALGIQNGATHAQVTMTRDGPCLVEMNCRAHGGDGVWKPLCNALTGGYSQVDATVDAFLDTHQFSLLPDKPPCPYKAHGQGVILVSHSRGVVKATPGFAAIQKMPSYVYLETALRPGSKVEYTTDLSTSIGACILMYSDKQVLEADLARIREMEINNEMFEYEQEGNILSSKSELHLSNMAETQRIESDRTDIY
;
A
#
# COMPACT_ATOMS: atom_id res chain seq x y z
N VAL A 1 -12.97 26.43 -4.76
CA VAL A 1 -13.49 25.05 -4.94
C VAL A 1 -14.30 24.96 -6.22
N GLU A 2 -15.49 25.57 -6.32
CA GLU A 2 -16.31 25.44 -7.54
C GLU A 2 -15.59 25.91 -8.82
N GLU A 3 -14.87 27.04 -8.75
CA GLU A 3 -13.96 27.54 -9.81
C GLU A 3 -12.98 26.45 -10.31
N PHE A 4 -12.15 25.91 -9.42
CA PHE A 4 -11.25 24.77 -9.69
C PHE A 4 -11.99 23.54 -10.26
N LEU A 5 -13.18 23.19 -9.74
CA LEU A 5 -13.98 22.08 -10.26
C LEU A 5 -14.59 22.38 -11.66
N CYS A 6 -14.69 23.64 -12.08
CA CYS A 6 -15.17 24.03 -13.40
C CYS A 6 -14.04 24.16 -14.44
N GLU A 7 -12.83 24.52 -14.02
CA GLU A 7 -11.69 24.75 -14.92
C GLU A 7 -10.82 23.49 -15.13
N GLU A 8 -10.75 22.59 -14.15
CA GLU A 8 -9.82 21.46 -14.18
C GLU A 8 -10.28 20.24 -14.99
N SER A 9 -9.30 19.47 -15.46
CA SER A 9 -9.53 18.24 -16.23
C SER A 9 -9.84 17.05 -15.34
N TYR A 10 -10.97 16.38 -15.60
CA TYR A 10 -11.39 15.18 -14.89
C TYR A 10 -10.69 13.90 -15.38
N PRO A 11 -10.52 12.87 -14.53
CA PRO A 11 -10.96 12.79 -13.14
C PRO A 11 -10.05 13.56 -12.15
N LEU A 12 -10.63 13.93 -11.01
CA LEU A 12 -9.97 14.62 -9.89
C LEU A 12 -10.01 13.75 -8.63
N VAL A 13 -9.06 13.96 -7.69
CA VAL A 13 -9.15 13.37 -6.34
C VAL A 13 -9.75 14.39 -5.39
N VAL A 14 -10.80 13.99 -4.67
CA VAL A 14 -11.42 14.76 -3.59
C VAL A 14 -11.18 14.02 -2.28
N LYS A 15 -10.53 14.66 -1.30
CA LYS A 15 -10.17 14.06 0.00
C LYS A 15 -10.32 15.05 1.16
N PRO A 16 -10.66 14.60 2.38
CA PRO A 16 -10.57 15.44 3.57
C PRO A 16 -9.12 15.90 3.81
N VAL A 17 -8.93 17.06 4.47
CA VAL A 17 -7.57 17.54 4.84
C VAL A 17 -6.94 16.77 6.01
N GLU A 18 -7.77 16.15 6.85
CA GLU A 18 -7.37 15.36 8.02
C GLU A 18 -8.02 13.97 7.93
N SER A 19 -7.20 12.94 7.69
CA SER A 19 -7.64 11.53 7.63
C SER A 19 -6.44 10.58 7.68
N TRP A 20 -6.70 9.29 7.49
CA TRP A 20 -5.76 8.17 7.51
C TRP A 20 -6.33 6.99 6.72
N VAL A 21 -5.47 6.06 6.27
CA VAL A 21 -5.85 4.82 5.55
C VAL A 21 -6.77 5.09 4.33
N SER A 22 -6.52 6.20 3.62
CA SER A 22 -7.33 6.70 2.50
C SER A 22 -8.82 6.95 2.81
N ALA A 23 -9.23 7.01 4.08
CA ALA A 23 -10.63 7.16 4.44
C ALA A 23 -11.20 8.51 3.96
N GLY A 24 -12.26 8.46 3.13
CA GLY A 24 -12.87 9.63 2.52
C GLY A 24 -12.18 10.16 1.25
N VAL A 25 -11.07 9.56 0.81
CA VAL A 25 -10.48 9.83 -0.51
C VAL A 25 -11.39 9.25 -1.60
N LYS A 26 -11.71 10.03 -2.64
CA LYS A 26 -12.48 9.55 -3.79
C LYS A 26 -11.96 10.11 -5.11
N LEU A 27 -11.80 9.24 -6.10
CA LEU A 27 -11.66 9.61 -7.50
C LEU A 27 -13.03 10.01 -8.06
N CYS A 28 -13.16 11.25 -8.53
CA CYS A 28 -14.41 11.82 -9.04
C CYS A 28 -14.25 12.13 -10.53
N ASN A 29 -15.24 11.74 -11.34
CA ASN A 29 -15.17 11.73 -12.81
C ASN A 29 -15.96 12.87 -13.45
N SER A 30 -16.70 13.65 -12.66
CA SER A 30 -17.45 14.83 -13.10
C SER A 30 -17.58 15.88 -12.00
N TYR A 31 -17.98 17.09 -12.38
CA TYR A 31 -18.31 18.19 -11.46
C TYR A 31 -19.34 17.77 -10.40
N ASP A 32 -20.44 17.15 -10.82
CA ASP A 32 -21.52 16.72 -9.91
C ASP A 32 -21.04 15.64 -8.93
N GLU A 33 -20.17 14.72 -9.39
CA GLU A 33 -19.60 13.69 -8.52
C GLU A 33 -18.63 14.30 -7.49
N ALA A 34 -17.79 15.25 -7.92
CA ALA A 34 -16.86 15.93 -7.03
C ALA A 34 -17.59 16.82 -6.00
N LYS A 35 -18.56 17.62 -6.44
CA LYS A 35 -19.39 18.49 -5.57
C LYS A 35 -20.18 17.66 -4.56
N SER A 36 -20.84 16.60 -5.01
CA SER A 36 -21.56 15.66 -4.12
C SER A 36 -20.64 15.03 -3.07
N HIS A 37 -19.38 14.71 -3.42
CA HIS A 37 -18.42 14.17 -2.46
C HIS A 37 -17.86 15.24 -1.50
N VAL A 38 -17.66 16.48 -1.95
CA VAL A 38 -17.33 17.62 -1.07
C VAL A 38 -18.44 17.83 -0.03
N ASP A 39 -19.70 17.88 -0.46
CA ASP A 39 -20.85 18.06 0.42
C ASP A 39 -21.02 16.87 1.39
N TYR A 40 -20.78 15.64 0.93
CA TYR A 40 -20.75 14.42 1.76
C TYR A 40 -19.65 14.47 2.85
N LEU A 41 -18.45 14.94 2.53
CA LEU A 41 -17.35 15.05 3.49
C LEU A 41 -17.61 16.14 4.53
N LEU A 42 -18.04 17.33 4.10
CA LEU A 42 -18.31 18.47 5.00
C LEU A 42 -19.51 18.25 5.93
N THR A 43 -20.48 17.44 5.53
CA THR A 43 -21.66 17.10 6.37
C THR A 43 -21.42 15.92 7.32
N ARG A 44 -20.27 15.24 7.25
CA ARG A 44 -19.96 14.07 8.08
C ARG A 44 -18.87 14.32 9.12
N LYS A 45 -18.88 13.42 10.10
CA LYS A 45 -17.77 13.23 11.03
C LYS A 45 -16.69 12.35 10.40
N THR A 46 -15.44 12.66 10.69
CA THR A 46 -14.27 11.81 10.42
C THR A 46 -14.31 10.54 11.30
N PRO A 47 -13.50 9.49 11.03
CA PRO A 47 -13.59 8.20 11.73
C PRO A 47 -13.35 8.27 13.26
N ASP A 48 -12.67 9.31 13.73
CA ASP A 48 -12.41 9.63 15.14
C ASP A 48 -13.56 10.40 15.82
N GLY A 49 -14.55 10.87 15.05
CA GLY A 49 -15.69 11.63 15.54
C GLY A 49 -15.53 13.16 15.50
N ALA A 50 -14.42 13.71 15.02
CA ALA A 50 -14.31 15.13 14.69
C ALA A 50 -15.21 15.48 13.48
N SER A 51 -15.41 16.76 13.15
CA SER A 51 -16.06 17.18 11.90
C SER A 51 -15.02 17.61 10.87
N CYS A 52 -15.20 17.22 9.61
CA CYS A 52 -14.30 17.56 8.52
C CYS A 52 -14.27 19.09 8.29
N GLN A 53 -13.18 19.77 8.69
CA GLN A 53 -13.10 21.23 8.61
C GLN A 53 -12.89 21.76 7.19
N ALA A 54 -12.23 20.98 6.33
CA ALA A 54 -11.97 21.34 4.93
C ALA A 54 -11.79 20.10 4.05
N VAL A 55 -12.00 20.29 2.75
CA VAL A 55 -11.82 19.27 1.71
C VAL A 55 -10.81 19.80 0.69
N LEU A 56 -9.86 18.95 0.32
CA LEU A 56 -8.89 19.18 -0.73
C LEU A 56 -9.36 18.51 -2.03
N CYS A 57 -9.53 19.30 -3.08
CA CYS A 57 -9.65 18.83 -4.45
C CYS A 57 -8.27 18.99 -5.12
N GLN A 58 -7.82 17.99 -5.86
CA GLN A 58 -6.52 17.98 -6.53
C GLN A 58 -6.56 17.20 -7.84
N GLU A 59 -5.57 17.43 -8.71
CA GLU A 59 -5.29 16.58 -9.87
C GLU A 59 -5.01 15.12 -9.48
N VAL A 60 -5.19 14.21 -10.45
CA VAL A 60 -4.80 12.81 -10.35
C VAL A 60 -3.34 12.64 -10.78
N LEU A 61 -2.45 12.38 -9.82
CA LEU A 61 -1.04 12.09 -10.09
C LEU A 61 -0.89 10.70 -10.69
N ARG A 62 -0.57 10.62 -11.99
CA ARG A 62 -0.39 9.36 -12.74
C ARG A 62 1.07 8.90 -12.70
N GLY A 63 1.30 7.65 -12.30
CA GLY A 63 2.64 7.05 -12.26
C GLY A 63 2.77 5.98 -11.17
N LYS A 64 3.99 5.47 -10.97
CA LYS A 64 4.28 4.54 -9.87
C LYS A 64 4.34 5.31 -8.54
N GLU A 65 3.73 4.77 -7.50
CA GLU A 65 3.71 5.37 -6.17
C GLU A 65 4.79 4.76 -5.27
N PHE A 66 5.63 5.62 -4.69
CA PHE A 66 6.76 5.25 -3.85
C PHE A 66 6.61 5.77 -2.43
N VAL A 67 7.19 5.04 -1.48
CA VAL A 67 7.42 5.49 -0.11
C VAL A 67 8.90 5.81 0.08
N VAL A 68 9.21 6.94 0.70
CA VAL A 68 10.59 7.40 0.94
C VAL A 68 10.79 7.72 2.42
N ASP A 69 10.96 6.67 3.23
CA ASP A 69 11.05 6.77 4.70
C ASP A 69 12.37 7.40 5.13
N HIS A 70 12.28 8.51 5.88
CA HIS A 70 13.42 9.26 6.42
C HIS A 70 13.39 9.33 7.94
N VAL A 71 14.54 9.65 8.53
CA VAL A 71 14.66 10.22 9.88
C VAL A 71 15.48 11.51 9.79
N SER A 72 15.02 12.54 10.48
CA SER A 72 15.69 13.84 10.56
C SER A 72 16.31 14.05 11.95
N ARG A 73 17.46 14.70 12.00
CA ARG A 73 17.98 15.33 13.23
C ARG A 73 18.59 16.68 12.91
N ASP A 74 18.17 17.73 13.63
CA ASP A 74 18.67 19.10 13.49
C ASP A 74 18.73 19.59 12.01
N GLY A 75 17.72 19.20 11.22
CA GLY A 75 17.60 19.50 9.78
C GLY A 75 18.36 18.55 8.84
N VAL A 76 19.15 17.60 9.36
CA VAL A 76 19.86 16.58 8.57
C VAL A 76 18.93 15.39 8.32
N HIS A 77 18.45 15.26 7.08
CA HIS A 77 17.51 14.22 6.66
C HIS A 77 18.24 12.95 6.14
N LYS A 78 18.37 11.89 6.94
CA LYS A 78 18.88 10.59 6.48
C LYS A 78 17.73 9.73 5.93
N THR A 79 17.91 9.15 4.74
CA THR A 79 16.93 8.20 4.18
C THR A 79 17.19 6.83 4.77
N VAL A 80 16.16 6.12 5.21
CA VAL A 80 16.30 4.80 5.85
C VAL A 80 15.79 3.67 4.96
N MET A 81 14.65 3.86 4.29
CA MET A 81 14.12 2.90 3.33
C MET A 81 13.48 3.60 2.13
N LEU A 82 13.46 2.89 1.00
CA LEU A 82 12.58 3.21 -0.12
C LEU A 82 11.75 1.98 -0.47
N TRP A 83 10.49 2.20 -0.80
CA TRP A 83 9.58 1.16 -1.27
C TRP A 83 8.82 1.66 -2.50
N VAL A 84 8.37 0.73 -3.34
CA VAL A 84 7.33 0.97 -4.35
C VAL A 84 6.09 0.17 -3.98
N TYR A 85 4.91 0.77 -4.06
CA TYR A 85 3.67 0.02 -3.86
C TYR A 85 3.38 -0.85 -5.10
N ASP A 86 3.15 -2.13 -4.85
CA ASP A 86 2.65 -3.07 -5.84
C ASP A 86 1.12 -2.92 -5.90
N LYS A 87 0.61 -2.38 -7.02
CA LYS A 87 -0.81 -2.00 -7.20
C LYS A 87 -1.32 -2.50 -8.54
N HIS A 88 -2.48 -3.17 -8.53
CA HIS A 88 -3.10 -3.75 -9.72
C HIS A 88 -4.61 -3.51 -9.73
N ALA A 89 -5.23 -3.61 -10.91
CA ALA A 89 -6.68 -3.58 -11.04
C ALA A 89 -7.28 -4.95 -10.65
N ALA A 90 -8.17 -4.97 -9.66
CA ALA A 90 -8.84 -6.18 -9.18
C ALA A 90 -10.21 -5.85 -8.56
N ASN A 91 -11.14 -6.80 -8.61
CA ASN A 91 -12.46 -6.72 -7.95
C ASN A 91 -13.29 -5.46 -8.28
N GLY A 92 -13.06 -4.84 -9.45
CA GLY A 92 -13.73 -3.59 -9.87
C GLY A 92 -13.03 -2.29 -9.44
N SER A 93 -11.94 -2.38 -8.66
CA SER A 93 -11.04 -1.26 -8.35
C SER A 93 -9.84 -1.26 -9.30
N SER A 94 -9.35 -0.07 -9.66
CA SER A 94 -8.17 0.11 -10.52
C SER A 94 -6.84 0.07 -9.76
N SER A 95 -6.86 0.11 -8.42
CA SER A 95 -5.68 0.34 -7.59
C SER A 95 -5.75 -0.46 -6.28
N VAL A 96 -5.99 -1.77 -6.37
CA VAL A 96 -5.86 -2.68 -5.22
C VAL A 96 -4.39 -2.83 -4.85
N PHE A 97 -4.08 -2.71 -3.56
CA PHE A 97 -2.72 -2.91 -3.05
C PHE A 97 -2.44 -4.42 -2.92
N TYR A 98 -1.39 -4.87 -3.61
CA TYR A 98 -0.84 -6.22 -3.50
C TYR A 98 0.40 -6.24 -2.59
N GLY A 99 1.09 -5.12 -2.37
CA GLY A 99 2.24 -5.10 -1.45
C GLY A 99 3.07 -3.83 -1.49
N TYR A 100 4.26 -3.92 -0.89
CA TYR A 100 5.31 -2.89 -0.95
C TYR A 100 6.69 -3.55 -1.04
N ILE A 101 7.41 -3.21 -2.11
CA ILE A 101 8.65 -3.88 -2.53
C ILE A 101 9.83 -2.93 -2.28
N PRO A 102 10.96 -3.37 -1.67
CA PRO A 102 12.13 -2.53 -1.49
C PRO A 102 12.69 -1.99 -2.80
N VAL A 103 13.10 -0.72 -2.81
CA VAL A 103 13.70 -0.05 -3.97
C VAL A 103 15.15 0.29 -3.67
N ASP A 104 16.08 -0.24 -4.46
CA ASP A 104 17.53 -0.02 -4.25
C ASP A 104 17.88 1.47 -4.33
N SER A 105 18.75 1.93 -3.41
CA SER A 105 19.07 3.35 -3.24
C SER A 105 19.95 3.95 -4.36
N GLU A 106 20.30 3.17 -5.38
CA GLU A 106 20.97 3.60 -6.62
C GLU A 106 20.09 3.45 -7.87
N SER A 107 18.82 3.03 -7.74
CA SER A 107 17.87 3.02 -8.86
C SER A 107 17.65 4.41 -9.45
N THR A 108 17.22 4.46 -10.72
CA THR A 108 16.90 5.71 -11.42
C THR A 108 15.85 6.52 -10.66
N GLU A 109 14.83 5.83 -10.13
CA GLU A 109 13.77 6.42 -9.34
C GLU A 109 14.28 6.91 -7.98
N ALA A 110 15.08 6.13 -7.24
CA ALA A 110 15.66 6.57 -5.96
C ALA A 110 16.52 7.84 -6.11
N LYS A 111 17.28 7.95 -7.21
CA LYS A 111 18.11 9.12 -7.55
C LYS A 111 17.31 10.41 -7.77
N LEU A 112 16.02 10.32 -8.09
CA LEU A 112 15.09 11.45 -8.16
C LEU A 112 14.34 11.64 -6.82
N LEU A 113 13.82 10.55 -6.25
CA LEU A 113 12.98 10.53 -5.05
C LEU A 113 13.69 11.04 -3.79
N ILE A 114 14.94 10.64 -3.54
CA ILE A 114 15.70 11.05 -2.35
C ILE A 114 15.93 12.57 -2.31
N PRO A 115 16.56 13.21 -3.33
CA PRO A 115 16.79 14.66 -3.29
C PRO A 115 15.48 15.48 -3.40
N TYR A 116 14.43 14.95 -4.04
CA TYR A 116 13.10 15.56 -4.01
C TYR A 116 12.52 15.59 -2.59
N THR A 117 12.43 14.42 -1.94
CA THR A 117 11.86 14.28 -0.60
C THR A 117 12.63 15.12 0.43
N ARG A 118 13.96 15.17 0.34
CA ARG A 118 14.78 16.05 1.19
C ARG A 118 14.41 17.52 1.05
N LYS A 119 14.20 18.02 -0.18
CA LYS A 119 13.74 19.41 -0.40
C LYS A 119 12.35 19.65 0.20
N VAL A 120 11.44 18.68 0.08
CA VAL A 120 10.10 18.75 0.72
C VAL A 120 10.23 18.84 2.24
N LEU A 121 11.03 17.98 2.87
CA LEU A 121 11.25 17.98 4.32
C LEU A 121 11.82 19.32 4.81
N SER A 122 12.81 19.87 4.11
CA SER A 122 13.38 21.19 4.43
C SER A 122 12.37 22.33 4.21
N ALA A 123 11.55 22.27 3.16
CA ALA A 123 10.51 23.28 2.87
C ALA A 123 9.35 23.25 3.89
N LEU A 124 9.02 22.07 4.42
CA LEU A 124 8.09 21.89 5.54
C LEU A 124 8.71 22.22 6.91
N GLY A 125 9.99 22.62 6.95
CA GLY A 125 10.69 23.00 8.18
C GLY A 125 11.01 21.84 9.13
N ILE A 126 10.91 20.59 8.68
CA ILE A 126 11.14 19.40 9.51
C ILE A 126 12.57 19.41 10.07
N GLN A 127 12.70 19.40 11.40
CA GLN A 127 14.01 19.35 12.07
C GLN A 127 14.37 17.96 12.56
N ASN A 128 13.43 17.27 13.23
CA ASN A 128 13.70 16.08 14.03
C ASN A 128 12.62 15.00 13.87
N GLY A 129 13.01 13.73 13.94
CA GLY A 129 12.11 12.58 13.98
C GLY A 129 11.86 11.87 12.64
N ALA A 130 11.05 10.81 12.68
CA ALA A 130 10.66 10.01 11.51
C ALA A 130 9.68 10.77 10.59
N THR A 131 9.82 10.55 9.28
CA THR A 131 8.83 10.97 8.29
C THR A 131 8.59 9.89 7.23
N HIS A 132 7.33 9.58 6.97
CA HIS A 132 6.86 8.66 5.96
C HIS A 132 6.22 9.45 4.80
N ALA A 133 6.97 9.59 3.71
CA ALA A 133 6.58 10.38 2.53
C ALA A 133 6.06 9.46 1.42
N GLN A 134 4.88 9.76 0.88
CA GLN A 134 4.32 9.10 -0.31
C GLN A 134 4.49 10.02 -1.52
N VAL A 135 5.08 9.50 -2.60
CA VAL A 135 5.50 10.28 -3.78
C VAL A 135 5.20 9.50 -5.06
N THR A 136 4.39 10.06 -5.95
CA THR A 136 4.17 9.49 -7.28
C THR A 136 5.28 9.94 -8.23
N MET A 137 5.94 8.99 -8.89
CA MET A 137 6.84 9.27 -10.00
C MET A 137 6.02 9.49 -11.27
N THR A 138 5.67 10.75 -11.52
CA THR A 138 4.92 11.14 -12.73
C THR A 138 5.86 11.28 -13.95
N ARG A 139 5.29 11.40 -15.15
CA ARG A 139 6.04 11.71 -16.39
C ARG A 139 6.95 12.93 -16.23
N ASP A 140 6.49 13.94 -15.50
CA ASP A 140 7.16 15.24 -15.37
C ASP A 140 8.02 15.33 -14.10
N GLY A 141 8.10 14.24 -13.32
CA GLY A 141 8.97 14.07 -12.16
C GLY A 141 8.26 13.53 -10.91
N PRO A 142 8.99 13.37 -9.79
CA PRO A 142 8.40 13.00 -8.50
C PRO A 142 7.48 14.12 -7.98
N CYS A 143 6.27 13.76 -7.57
CA CYS A 143 5.29 14.66 -6.97
C CYS A 143 4.73 14.07 -5.65
N LEU A 144 4.70 14.89 -4.59
CA LEU A 144 4.27 14.50 -3.25
C LEU A 144 2.75 14.23 -3.20
N VAL A 145 2.38 13.04 -2.73
CA VAL A 145 0.99 12.66 -2.44
C VAL A 145 0.60 13.03 -1.00
N GLU A 146 1.49 12.72 -0.06
CA GLU A 146 1.29 12.89 1.39
C GLU A 146 2.64 12.92 2.13
N MET A 147 2.73 13.69 3.22
CA MET A 147 3.86 13.66 4.16
C MET A 147 3.36 13.39 5.58
N ASN A 148 3.73 12.25 6.15
CA ASN A 148 3.37 11.87 7.50
C ASN A 148 4.56 12.11 8.45
N CYS A 149 4.41 12.90 9.50
CA CYS A 149 5.45 13.14 10.52
C CYS A 149 5.48 12.02 11.58
N ARG A 150 5.63 10.78 11.12
CA ARG A 150 5.69 9.53 11.90
C ARG A 150 6.49 8.48 11.13
N ALA A 151 6.69 7.32 11.77
CA ALA A 151 7.20 6.14 11.09
C ALA A 151 6.20 5.55 10.07
N HIS A 152 6.70 4.67 9.20
CA HIS A 152 5.93 3.82 8.29
C HIS A 152 4.82 3.04 9.03
N GLY A 153 3.66 2.85 8.39
CA GLY A 153 2.48 2.21 8.98
C GLY A 153 2.58 0.69 9.17
N GLY A 154 1.44 0.01 9.37
CA GLY A 154 1.40 -1.44 9.60
C GLY A 154 2.13 -1.85 10.88
N ASP A 155 1.84 -1.15 11.98
CA ASP A 155 2.24 -1.40 13.38
C ASP A 155 3.69 -1.84 13.64
N GLY A 156 4.61 -1.47 12.72
CA GLY A 156 6.02 -1.85 12.77
C GLY A 156 6.33 -3.28 12.36
N VAL A 157 5.38 -4.05 11.79
CA VAL A 157 5.61 -5.47 11.43
C VAL A 157 6.71 -5.65 10.38
N TRP A 158 6.95 -4.62 9.56
CA TRP A 158 8.04 -4.52 8.57
C TRP A 158 9.43 -4.33 9.20
N LYS A 159 9.54 -4.01 10.50
CA LYS A 159 10.82 -3.69 11.16
C LYS A 159 11.90 -4.78 11.05
N PRO A 160 11.61 -6.09 11.19
CA PRO A 160 12.62 -7.14 11.03
C PRO A 160 13.16 -7.21 9.60
N LEU A 161 12.29 -7.06 8.60
CA LEU A 161 12.68 -7.00 7.18
C LEU A 161 13.57 -5.78 6.92
N CYS A 162 13.20 -4.60 7.42
CA CYS A 162 14.03 -3.40 7.31
C CYS A 162 15.43 -3.61 7.93
N ASN A 163 15.51 -4.16 9.15
CA ASN A 163 16.80 -4.43 9.80
C ASN A 163 17.68 -5.38 8.98
N ALA A 164 17.10 -6.40 8.33
CA ALA A 164 17.84 -7.32 7.46
C ALA A 164 18.28 -6.66 6.14
N LEU A 165 17.39 -5.89 5.50
CA LEU A 165 17.67 -5.17 4.25
C LEU A 165 18.80 -4.14 4.42
N THR A 166 18.72 -3.30 5.46
CA THR A 166 19.74 -2.27 5.76
C THR A 166 21.02 -2.88 6.33
N GLY A 167 20.93 -4.06 6.95
CA GLY A 167 22.01 -4.73 7.64
C GLY A 167 22.27 -4.20 9.05
N GLY A 168 21.23 -3.74 9.77
CA GLY A 168 21.29 -3.49 11.21
C GLY A 168 20.26 -2.53 11.80
N TYR A 169 19.55 -1.72 11.01
CA TYR A 169 18.73 -0.61 11.52
C TYR A 169 17.40 -0.41 10.79
N SER A 170 16.42 0.19 11.49
CA SER A 170 15.13 0.59 10.94
C SER A 170 14.85 2.08 11.16
N GLN A 171 13.78 2.59 10.56
CA GLN A 171 13.34 3.97 10.79
C GLN A 171 13.01 4.21 12.28
N VAL A 172 12.55 3.18 12.99
CA VAL A 172 12.30 3.25 14.45
C VAL A 172 13.61 3.36 15.22
N ASP A 173 14.59 2.49 14.95
CA ASP A 173 15.89 2.51 15.64
C ASP A 173 16.62 3.83 15.38
N ALA A 174 16.70 4.25 14.11
CA ALA A 174 17.29 5.51 13.70
C ALA A 174 16.58 6.74 14.33
N THR A 175 15.29 6.65 14.64
CA THR A 175 14.56 7.71 15.36
C THR A 175 14.90 7.73 16.84
N VAL A 176 15.10 6.57 17.46
CA VAL A 176 15.58 6.50 18.85
C VAL A 176 16.97 7.13 18.95
N ASP A 177 17.88 6.82 18.03
CA ASP A 177 19.20 7.47 17.93
C ASP A 177 19.06 8.99 17.67
N ALA A 178 18.21 9.39 16.73
CA ALA A 178 17.97 10.79 16.38
C ALA A 178 17.49 11.67 17.54
N PHE A 179 16.90 11.09 18.59
CA PHE A 179 16.60 11.80 19.83
C PHE A 179 17.65 11.55 20.93
N LEU A 180 18.03 10.30 21.19
CA LEU A 180 18.74 9.89 22.41
C LEU A 180 20.26 9.70 22.26
N ASP A 181 20.77 9.39 21.07
CA ASP A 181 22.20 9.19 20.82
C ASP A 181 22.65 9.91 19.54
N THR A 182 23.16 11.14 19.72
CA THR A 182 23.71 11.98 18.65
C THR A 182 24.81 11.27 17.84
N HIS A 183 25.60 10.42 18.51
CA HIS A 183 26.76 9.77 17.92
C HIS A 183 26.33 8.60 17.05
N GLN A 184 25.46 7.71 17.54
CA GLN A 184 24.92 6.61 16.71
C GLN A 184 24.16 7.15 15.49
N PHE A 185 23.33 8.18 15.67
CA PHE A 185 22.64 8.81 14.53
C PHE A 185 23.63 9.35 13.49
N SER A 186 24.75 9.94 13.91
CA SER A 186 25.77 10.44 12.99
C SER A 186 26.49 9.34 12.20
N LEU A 187 26.61 8.13 12.78
CA LEU A 187 27.22 6.95 12.15
C LEU A 187 26.31 6.25 11.14
N LEU A 188 24.99 6.46 11.20
CA LEU A 188 24.05 5.92 10.21
C LEU A 188 24.38 6.47 8.81
N PRO A 189 24.29 5.67 7.74
CA PRO A 189 24.51 6.16 6.39
C PRO A 189 23.40 7.12 5.95
N ASP A 190 23.69 8.00 4.99
CA ASP A 190 22.72 9.00 4.53
C ASP A 190 21.58 8.40 3.68
N LYS A 191 21.74 7.17 3.20
CA LYS A 191 20.73 6.37 2.48
C LYS A 191 21.01 4.87 2.69
N PRO A 192 20.02 3.97 2.53
CA PRO A 192 20.24 2.53 2.71
C PRO A 192 21.31 1.97 1.76
N PRO A 193 21.92 0.81 2.09
CA PRO A 193 22.90 0.15 1.24
C PRO A 193 22.32 -0.18 -0.15
N CYS A 194 23.20 -0.35 -1.13
CA CYS A 194 22.85 -0.85 -2.45
C CYS A 194 23.91 -1.87 -2.91
N PRO A 195 23.53 -3.12 -3.25
CA PRO A 195 22.20 -3.70 -3.03
C PRO A 195 21.85 -3.78 -1.53
N TYR A 196 20.56 -3.96 -1.21
CA TYR A 196 20.16 -4.39 0.14
C TYR A 196 20.81 -5.73 0.53
N LYS A 197 20.97 -5.97 1.84
CA LYS A 197 21.68 -7.16 2.37
C LYS A 197 20.81 -8.41 2.58
N ALA A 198 19.54 -8.36 2.17
CA ALA A 198 18.58 -9.44 2.24
C ALA A 198 17.58 -9.36 1.07
N HIS A 199 16.73 -10.38 0.93
CA HIS A 199 15.61 -10.36 -0.01
C HIS A 199 14.30 -10.54 0.77
N GLY A 200 13.30 -9.73 0.46
CA GLY A 200 11.99 -9.77 1.12
C GLY A 200 11.12 -8.58 0.73
N GLN A 201 9.83 -8.64 1.07
CA GLN A 201 8.85 -7.59 0.78
C GLN A 201 7.65 -7.66 1.73
N GLY A 202 6.87 -6.57 1.78
CA GLY A 202 5.53 -6.60 2.35
C GLY A 202 4.53 -7.11 1.31
N VAL A 203 3.73 -8.09 1.68
CA VAL A 203 2.68 -8.71 0.85
C VAL A 203 1.34 -8.39 1.48
N ILE A 204 0.53 -7.57 0.81
CA ILE A 204 -0.85 -7.31 1.20
C ILE A 204 -1.71 -8.40 0.56
N LEU A 205 -2.62 -8.96 1.35
CA LEU A 205 -3.41 -10.12 0.96
C LEU A 205 -4.78 -9.69 0.40
N VAL A 206 -5.13 -10.29 -0.74
CA VAL A 206 -6.28 -9.92 -1.57
C VAL A 206 -7.30 -11.05 -1.59
N SER A 207 -8.56 -10.75 -1.25
CA SER A 207 -9.67 -11.69 -1.41
C SER A 207 -10.37 -11.52 -2.75
N HIS A 208 -10.53 -12.63 -3.47
CA HIS A 208 -11.40 -12.76 -4.65
C HIS A 208 -12.73 -13.46 -4.34
N SER A 209 -13.06 -13.60 -3.05
CA SER A 209 -14.34 -14.14 -2.55
C SER A 209 -14.85 -13.35 -1.34
N ARG A 210 -16.05 -13.70 -0.88
CA ARG A 210 -16.72 -13.11 0.27
C ARG A 210 -17.57 -14.13 1.01
N GLY A 211 -17.80 -13.90 2.29
CA GLY A 211 -18.60 -14.79 3.15
C GLY A 211 -18.30 -14.60 4.63
N VAL A 212 -18.87 -15.46 5.48
CA VAL A 212 -18.47 -15.58 6.89
C VAL A 212 -17.41 -16.66 6.99
N VAL A 213 -16.23 -16.32 7.51
CA VAL A 213 -15.09 -17.22 7.62
C VAL A 213 -15.38 -18.31 8.65
N LYS A 214 -15.27 -19.57 8.23
CA LYS A 214 -15.31 -20.76 9.08
C LYS A 214 -13.91 -21.18 9.52
N ALA A 215 -12.93 -21.13 8.62
CA ALA A 215 -11.52 -21.44 8.90
C ALA A 215 -10.58 -20.68 7.94
N THR A 216 -9.29 -20.60 8.30
CA THR A 216 -8.27 -19.83 7.58
C THR A 216 -7.10 -20.72 7.10
N PRO A 217 -7.35 -21.76 6.28
CA PRO A 217 -6.32 -22.74 5.90
C PRO A 217 -5.12 -22.12 5.17
N GLY A 218 -5.34 -21.14 4.27
CA GLY A 218 -4.25 -20.46 3.58
C GLY A 218 -3.33 -19.67 4.52
N PHE A 219 -3.85 -19.04 5.57
CA PHE A 219 -3.02 -18.39 6.60
C PHE A 219 -2.12 -19.41 7.32
N ALA A 220 -2.67 -20.59 7.64
CA ALA A 220 -1.91 -21.70 8.22
C ALA A 220 -0.98 -22.43 7.21
N ALA A 221 -1.05 -22.08 5.92
CA ALA A 221 -0.07 -22.48 4.91
C ALA A 221 1.05 -21.42 4.76
N ILE A 222 0.70 -20.13 4.72
CA ILE A 222 1.65 -19.00 4.74
C ILE A 222 2.60 -19.12 5.94
N GLN A 223 2.08 -19.40 7.14
CA GLN A 223 2.87 -19.57 8.36
C GLN A 223 3.86 -20.77 8.34
N LYS A 224 3.89 -21.57 7.27
CA LYS A 224 4.81 -22.70 7.07
C LYS A 224 5.76 -22.50 5.88
N MET A 225 5.63 -21.39 5.15
CA MET A 225 6.52 -21.04 4.04
C MET A 225 7.95 -20.74 4.54
N PRO A 226 9.02 -21.19 3.86
CA PRO A 226 10.39 -20.88 4.26
C PRO A 226 10.69 -19.38 4.42
N SER A 227 10.06 -18.53 3.59
CA SER A 227 10.23 -17.08 3.65
C SER A 227 9.34 -16.37 4.70
N TYR A 228 8.51 -17.08 5.45
CA TYR A 228 7.59 -16.46 6.42
C TYR A 228 8.30 -15.76 7.59
N VAL A 229 8.00 -14.48 7.81
CA VAL A 229 8.42 -13.73 9.01
C VAL A 229 7.24 -13.39 9.91
N TYR A 230 6.15 -12.85 9.35
CA TYR A 230 5.00 -12.38 10.11
C TYR A 230 3.73 -12.37 9.25
N LEU A 231 2.56 -12.52 9.88
CA LEU A 231 1.23 -12.31 9.29
C LEU A 231 0.39 -11.47 10.25
N GLU A 232 0.03 -10.28 9.81
CA GLU A 232 -0.93 -9.37 10.43
C GLU A 232 -2.32 -9.62 9.83
N THR A 233 -3.30 -9.95 10.67
CA THR A 233 -4.71 -10.01 10.26
C THR A 233 -5.63 -9.91 11.48
N ALA A 234 -6.77 -9.23 11.33
CA ALA A 234 -7.84 -9.21 12.33
C ALA A 234 -8.87 -10.35 12.14
N LEU A 235 -8.76 -11.11 11.04
CA LEU A 235 -9.73 -12.12 10.64
C LEU A 235 -9.57 -13.42 11.42
N ARG A 236 -10.71 -14.02 11.74
CA ARG A 236 -10.86 -15.25 12.53
C ARG A 236 -12.19 -15.93 12.15
N PRO A 237 -12.44 -17.17 12.60
CA PRO A 237 -13.77 -17.78 12.47
C PRO A 237 -14.88 -16.83 13.00
N GLY A 238 -15.96 -16.68 12.23
CA GLY A 238 -17.03 -15.70 12.45
C GLY A 238 -16.78 -14.30 11.88
N SER A 239 -15.60 -13.99 11.34
CA SER A 239 -15.35 -12.73 10.63
C SER A 239 -16.04 -12.71 9.26
N LYS A 240 -16.61 -11.57 8.87
CA LYS A 240 -17.08 -11.35 7.49
C LYS A 240 -15.91 -10.89 6.62
N VAL A 241 -15.76 -11.48 5.43
CA VAL A 241 -14.86 -11.05 4.36
C VAL A 241 -15.71 -10.57 3.18
N GLU A 242 -15.23 -9.54 2.50
CA GLU A 242 -15.73 -9.04 1.21
C GLU A 242 -14.60 -9.09 0.17
N TYR A 243 -14.92 -8.79 -1.09
CA TYR A 243 -13.89 -8.61 -2.12
C TYR A 243 -12.96 -7.45 -1.75
N THR A 244 -11.64 -7.66 -1.88
CA THR A 244 -10.65 -6.60 -1.58
C THR A 244 -10.62 -5.58 -2.71
N THR A 245 -11.02 -4.34 -2.44
CA THR A 245 -11.03 -3.20 -3.41
C THR A 245 -10.00 -2.12 -3.07
N ASP A 246 -9.48 -2.14 -1.84
CA ASP A 246 -8.54 -1.18 -1.28
C ASP A 246 -7.81 -1.79 -0.07
N LEU A 247 -7.01 -0.99 0.65
CA LEU A 247 -6.29 -1.44 1.84
C LEU A 247 -7.22 -1.79 3.02
N SER A 248 -8.36 -1.09 3.16
CA SER A 248 -9.32 -1.31 4.26
C SER A 248 -10.12 -2.60 4.12
N THR A 249 -10.22 -3.11 2.89
CA THR A 249 -10.86 -4.38 2.51
C THR A 249 -9.85 -5.50 2.26
N SER A 250 -8.57 -5.28 2.55
CA SER A 250 -7.54 -6.34 2.53
C SER A 250 -7.76 -7.34 3.67
N ILE A 251 -7.35 -8.60 3.44
CA ILE A 251 -7.57 -9.68 4.42
C ILE A 251 -6.41 -9.86 5.41
N GLY A 252 -5.38 -9.02 5.30
CA GLY A 252 -4.18 -9.00 6.12
C GLY A 252 -2.96 -8.58 5.32
N ALA A 253 -1.81 -8.54 5.99
CA ALA A 253 -0.52 -8.36 5.35
C ALA A 253 0.49 -9.33 5.96
N CYS A 254 1.35 -9.94 5.14
CA CYS A 254 2.46 -10.75 5.61
C CYS A 254 3.81 -10.17 5.17
N ILE A 255 4.82 -10.39 6.00
CA ILE A 255 6.21 -10.05 5.70
C ILE A 255 6.88 -11.34 5.26
N LEU A 256 7.39 -11.33 4.02
CA LEU A 256 8.23 -12.41 3.49
C LEU A 256 9.68 -11.95 3.42
N MET A 257 10.61 -12.83 3.79
CA MET A 257 12.05 -12.60 3.76
C MET A 257 12.81 -13.93 3.68
N TYR A 258 13.76 -14.05 2.76
CA TYR A 258 14.62 -15.23 2.67
C TYR A 258 16.01 -14.89 2.10
N SER A 259 16.98 -15.77 2.32
CA SER A 259 18.34 -15.63 1.76
C SER A 259 18.41 -16.00 0.28
N ASP A 260 17.62 -16.98 -0.15
CA ASP A 260 17.43 -17.32 -1.56
C ASP A 260 16.22 -16.59 -2.14
N LYS A 261 16.47 -15.74 -3.15
CA LYS A 261 15.45 -15.00 -3.88
C LYS A 261 14.46 -15.90 -4.61
N GLN A 262 14.89 -17.08 -5.07
CA GLN A 262 14.05 -18.01 -5.84
C GLN A 262 13.00 -18.68 -4.96
N VAL A 263 13.34 -18.95 -3.69
CA VAL A 263 12.39 -19.45 -2.68
C VAL A 263 11.38 -18.37 -2.31
N LEU A 264 11.83 -17.13 -2.11
CA LEU A 264 10.96 -15.97 -1.86
C LEU A 264 9.97 -15.74 -3.02
N GLU A 265 10.42 -15.83 -4.27
CA GLU A 265 9.59 -15.69 -5.47
C GLU A 265 8.59 -16.84 -5.61
N ALA A 266 8.98 -18.08 -5.29
CA ALA A 266 8.09 -19.24 -5.29
C ALA A 266 7.02 -19.17 -4.20
N ASP A 267 7.38 -18.79 -2.96
CA ASP A 267 6.44 -18.58 -1.86
C ASP A 267 5.43 -17.47 -2.21
N LEU A 268 5.91 -16.33 -2.72
CA LEU A 268 5.05 -15.23 -3.18
C LEU A 268 4.08 -15.67 -4.29
N ALA A 269 4.56 -16.39 -5.30
CA ALA A 269 3.72 -16.92 -6.36
C ALA A 269 2.63 -17.88 -5.82
N ARG A 270 2.99 -18.72 -4.85
CA ARG A 270 2.06 -19.62 -4.17
C ARG A 270 1.04 -18.88 -3.30
N ILE A 271 1.38 -17.72 -2.71
CA ILE A 271 0.38 -16.84 -2.07
C ILE A 271 -0.64 -16.37 -3.11
N ARG A 272 -0.21 -15.88 -4.27
CA ARG A 272 -1.14 -15.39 -5.32
C ARG A 272 -2.02 -16.50 -5.91
N GLU A 273 -1.48 -17.70 -6.05
CA GLU A 273 -2.26 -18.88 -6.41
C GLU A 273 -3.36 -19.17 -5.37
N MET A 274 -3.05 -19.12 -4.07
CA MET A 274 -4.04 -19.32 -3.00
C MET A 274 -5.13 -18.22 -2.97
N GLU A 275 -4.81 -16.98 -3.35
CA GLU A 275 -5.78 -15.88 -3.48
C GLU A 275 -6.74 -16.14 -4.65
N ILE A 276 -6.22 -16.50 -5.82
CA ILE A 276 -6.99 -16.76 -7.04
C ILE A 276 -7.88 -18.01 -6.88
N ASN A 277 -7.34 -19.08 -6.31
CA ASN A 277 -8.07 -20.33 -6.07
C ASN A 277 -9.04 -20.26 -4.87
N ASN A 278 -9.04 -19.15 -4.12
CA ASN A 278 -9.80 -18.95 -2.87
C ASN A 278 -9.44 -19.95 -1.74
N GLU A 279 -8.19 -20.41 -1.71
CA GLU A 279 -7.66 -21.33 -0.69
C GLU A 279 -7.35 -20.62 0.65
N MET A 280 -7.50 -19.30 0.72
CA MET A 280 -7.32 -18.52 1.96
C MET A 280 -8.31 -18.92 3.07
N PHE A 281 -9.57 -19.20 2.70
CA PHE A 281 -10.67 -19.40 3.64
C PHE A 281 -11.51 -20.63 3.33
N GLU A 282 -11.96 -21.31 4.38
CA GLU A 282 -13.25 -21.99 4.32
C GLU A 282 -14.32 -20.99 4.78
N TYR A 283 -15.43 -20.90 4.07
CA TYR A 283 -16.60 -20.14 4.50
C TYR A 283 -17.65 -21.04 5.18
N GLU A 284 -18.55 -20.44 5.94
CA GLU A 284 -19.76 -21.10 6.44
C GLU A 284 -20.69 -21.45 5.25
N GLN A 285 -21.37 -22.59 5.34
CA GLN A 285 -22.39 -22.98 4.36
C GLN A 285 -23.73 -22.33 4.73
N GLU A 286 -24.41 -21.70 3.76
CA GLU A 286 -25.76 -21.18 3.97
C GLU A 286 -26.76 -22.34 4.22
N GLY A 287 -27.41 -22.33 5.39
CA GLY A 287 -28.09 -23.50 5.96
C GLY A 287 -29.51 -23.75 5.46
N ASN A 288 -29.66 -24.32 4.25
CA ASN A 288 -30.93 -24.79 3.64
C ASN A 288 -31.93 -23.64 3.29
N ILE A 289 -33.00 -23.79 2.50
CA ILE A 289 -33.86 -24.91 2.03
C ILE A 289 -34.30 -24.54 0.57
N LEU A 290 -34.55 -25.38 -0.45
CA LEU A 290 -34.91 -26.82 -0.62
C LEU A 290 -34.19 -27.39 -1.88
N SER A 291 -34.55 -28.61 -2.33
CA SER A 291 -34.06 -29.24 -3.57
C SER A 291 -35.01 -29.07 -4.77
N SER A 292 -34.47 -28.68 -5.94
CA SER A 292 -35.04 -28.99 -7.26
C SER A 292 -33.94 -29.18 -8.29
N LYS A 293 -34.10 -30.14 -9.21
CA LYS A 293 -33.17 -30.31 -10.34
C LYS A 293 -33.49 -29.33 -11.47
N SER A 294 -32.47 -28.65 -11.98
CA SER A 294 -32.43 -28.08 -13.32
C SER A 294 -31.00 -28.18 -13.85
N GLU A 295 -30.85 -28.40 -15.16
CA GLU A 295 -29.59 -28.87 -15.76
C GLU A 295 -28.68 -27.71 -16.16
N LEU A 296 -27.40 -27.77 -15.79
CA LEU A 296 -26.38 -26.87 -16.30
C LEU A 296 -25.80 -27.41 -17.61
N HIS A 297 -26.13 -26.74 -18.72
CA HIS A 297 -25.49 -27.00 -20.01
C HIS A 297 -24.07 -26.41 -20.02
N LEU A 298 -23.08 -27.28 -20.14
CA LEU A 298 -21.69 -26.92 -20.44
C LEU A 298 -21.54 -26.70 -21.95
N SER A 299 -21.10 -25.52 -22.38
CA SER A 299 -20.36 -25.35 -23.65
C SER A 299 -19.68 -23.98 -23.79
N ASN A 300 -18.50 -24.01 -24.41
CA ASN A 300 -17.91 -22.94 -25.23
C ASN A 300 -17.58 -21.58 -24.58
N MET A 301 -16.43 -21.53 -23.89
CA MET A 301 -15.45 -20.47 -24.17
C MET A 301 -14.04 -21.07 -24.32
N ALA A 302 -13.65 -21.30 -25.58
CA ALA A 302 -12.29 -21.63 -26.00
C ALA A 302 -12.07 -20.98 -27.37
N GLU A 303 -10.91 -20.34 -27.56
CA GLU A 303 -10.58 -19.46 -28.72
C GLU A 303 -11.49 -18.21 -28.81
N THR A 304 -11.04 -17.02 -29.22
CA THR A 304 -9.74 -16.50 -29.70
C THR A 304 -9.43 -15.20 -28.90
N GLN A 305 -8.30 -14.48 -28.96
CA GLN A 305 -7.15 -14.41 -29.89
C GLN A 305 -5.81 -14.39 -29.13
N ARG A 306 -4.68 -14.33 -29.88
CA ARG A 306 -3.46 -13.63 -29.45
C ARG A 306 -3.46 -12.23 -30.09
N ILE A 307 -3.11 -11.18 -29.35
CA ILE A 307 -2.60 -9.89 -29.89
C ILE A 307 -1.42 -9.45 -29.00
N GLU A 308 -0.51 -8.66 -29.58
CA GLU A 308 0.81 -8.33 -29.05
C GLU A 308 0.81 -7.11 -28.09
N SER A 309 2.02 -6.58 -27.84
CA SER A 309 2.36 -5.53 -26.87
C SER A 309 1.78 -4.13 -27.17
N ASP A 310 2.12 -3.18 -26.29
CA ASP A 310 1.80 -1.75 -26.31
C ASP A 310 0.31 -1.39 -26.10
N ARG A 311 -0.03 -1.26 -24.81
CA ARG A 311 -1.03 -0.27 -24.35
C ARG A 311 -0.51 0.50 -23.16
N THR A 312 -0.19 1.77 -23.39
CA THR A 312 0.25 2.75 -22.39
C THR A 312 -0.95 3.39 -21.67
N ASP A 313 -2.10 2.72 -21.68
CA ASP A 313 -3.42 3.25 -21.31
C ASP A 313 -4.04 2.45 -20.15
N ILE A 314 -3.54 2.66 -18.93
CA ILE A 314 -4.25 2.31 -17.69
C ILE A 314 -4.29 3.56 -16.80
N TYR A 315 -5.26 4.42 -17.14
CA TYR A 315 -5.66 5.66 -16.44
C TYR A 315 -4.54 6.67 -16.18
#